data_AF-A0A920RUX5-F1
#
_entry.id   AF-A0A920RUX5-F1
#
_cell.length_a   1.000
_cell.length_b   1.000
_cell.length_c   1.000
_cell.angle_alpha   90.00
_cell.angle_beta   90.00
_cell.angle_gamma   90.00
#
_symmetry.space_group_name_H-M   'P 1'
#
loop_
_entity.id
_entity.type
_entity.pdbx_description
1 polymer ?
#
loop_
_entity_poly.entity_id
_entity_poly.type
_entity_poly.pdbx_seq_one_letter_code
_entity_poly.pdbx_strand_id
1 'polypeptide(L)'
;MNPSYIAVDYAIVGSLDEEEQIQIGRMLLSVISRNFIEISTILIDSGWVDPKTRVTELERTIRSACEPIFEQPLEKIQFGELLLYIFDSARRFDLHMQPSLMLLQKTLINIEGLGKQLYPKLDFWSIAKPFLQEWTSDRYNPKKLEAWARKNASCG
;
A
#
# COMPACT_ATOMS: atom_id res chain seq x y z
N MET A 1 -3.83 -29.97 -6.94
CA MET A 1 -2.58 -29.44 -6.35
C MET A 1 -2.64 -27.93 -6.52
N ASN A 2 -2.83 -27.18 -5.43
CA ASN A 2 -2.90 -25.70 -5.47
C ASN A 2 -1.57 -25.15 -4.96
N PRO A 3 -0.62 -24.80 -5.85
CA PRO A 3 0.53 -24.02 -5.43
C PRO A 3 0.02 -22.63 -5.04
N SER A 4 0.14 -22.28 -3.76
CA SER A 4 -0.04 -20.92 -3.27
C SER A 4 1.35 -20.40 -2.92
N TYR A 5 1.80 -19.37 -3.64
CA TYR A 5 3.10 -18.74 -3.42
C TYR A 5 2.86 -17.36 -2.82
N ILE A 6 3.12 -17.23 -1.52
CA ILE A 6 3.08 -15.96 -0.82
C ILE A 6 4.54 -15.58 -0.57
N ALA A 7 5.12 -14.79 -1.48
CA ALA A 7 6.40 -14.15 -1.22
C ALA A 7 6.15 -12.84 -0.47
N VAL A 8 6.31 -12.89 0.84
CA VAL A 8 6.49 -11.70 1.68
C VAL A 8 7.78 -11.95 2.43
N ASP A 9 8.84 -11.25 2.02
CA ASP A 9 10.17 -11.41 2.62
C ASP A 9 10.15 -10.85 4.06
N TYR A 10 10.32 -11.74 5.04
CA TYR A 10 10.37 -11.38 6.46
C TYR A 10 11.52 -10.41 6.77
N ALA A 11 12.57 -10.35 5.95
CA ALA A 11 13.66 -9.38 6.11
C ALA A 11 13.20 -7.94 5.79
N ILE A 12 12.33 -7.76 4.79
CA ILE A 12 11.73 -6.46 4.46
C ILE A 12 10.71 -6.09 5.53
N VAL A 13 9.87 -7.03 5.95
CA VAL A 13 8.91 -6.84 7.06
C VAL A 13 9.63 -6.48 8.36
N GLY A 14 10.81 -7.05 8.63
CA GLY A 14 11.63 -6.71 9.80
C GLY A 14 12.30 -5.33 9.75
N SER A 15 12.32 -4.68 8.57
CA SER A 15 12.81 -3.31 8.38
C SER A 15 11.71 -2.25 8.37
N LEU A 16 10.45 -2.65 8.22
CA LEU A 16 9.28 -1.78 8.31
C LEU A 16 8.69 -1.90 9.71
N ASP A 17 8.53 -0.80 10.42
CA ASP A 17 7.90 -0.85 11.74
C ASP A 17 6.39 -1.16 11.65
N GLU A 18 5.76 -1.43 12.79
CA GLU A 18 4.34 -1.80 12.81
C GLU A 18 3.42 -0.67 12.32
N GLU A 19 3.79 0.58 12.55
CA GLU A 19 3.02 1.75 12.14
C GLU A 19 3.10 1.94 10.62
N GLU A 20 4.29 1.81 10.04
CA GLU A 20 4.52 1.85 8.60
C GLU A 20 3.78 0.74 7.87
N GLN A 21 3.82 -0.48 8.40
CA GLN A 21 3.05 -1.59 7.83
C GLN A 21 1.54 -1.28 7.81
N ILE A 22 1.04 -0.61 8.85
CA ILE A 22 -0.35 -0.18 8.92
C ILE A 22 -0.65 0.90 7.88
N GLN A 23 0.21 1.91 7.76
CA GLN A 23 0.08 3.00 6.80
C GLN A 23 0.09 2.48 5.35
N ILE A 24 1.03 1.57 5.03
CA ILE A 24 1.09 0.90 3.73
C ILE A 24 -0.21 0.14 3.48
N GLY A 25 -0.64 -0.74 4.39
CA GLY A 25 -1.84 -1.54 4.19
C GLY A 25 -3.11 -0.68 4.00
N ARG A 26 -3.24 0.41 4.77
CA ARG A 26 -4.31 1.41 4.58
C ARG A 26 -4.22 2.08 3.21
N MET A 27 -3.03 2.51 2.79
CA MET A 27 -2.82 3.12 1.48
C MET A 27 -3.23 2.15 0.36
N LEU A 28 -2.86 0.87 0.43
CA LEU A 28 -3.23 -0.14 -0.54
C LEU A 28 -4.75 -0.35 -0.62
N LEU A 29 -5.44 -0.35 0.51
CA LEU A 29 -6.90 -0.44 0.55
C LEU A 29 -7.56 0.80 -0.06
N SER A 30 -7.00 1.98 0.21
CA SER A 30 -7.47 3.26 -0.34
C SER A 30 -7.29 3.32 -1.85
N VAL A 31 -6.22 2.72 -2.39
CA VAL A 31 -6.04 2.53 -3.82
C VAL A 31 -7.16 1.69 -4.43
N ILE A 32 -7.52 0.56 -3.81
CA ILE A 32 -8.61 -0.33 -4.29
C ILE A 32 -9.96 0.39 -4.29
N SER A 33 -10.25 1.12 -3.22
CA SER A 33 -11.50 1.87 -3.07
C SER A 33 -11.49 3.20 -3.84
N ARG A 34 -10.39 3.54 -4.52
CA ARG A 34 -10.16 4.82 -5.23
C ARG A 34 -10.36 6.03 -4.30
N ASN A 35 -10.04 5.86 -3.01
CA ASN A 35 -10.09 6.90 -2.01
C ASN A 35 -8.77 7.69 -1.99
N PHE A 36 -8.59 8.58 -2.97
CA PHE A 36 -7.36 9.37 -3.11
C PHE A 36 -7.19 10.45 -2.02
N ILE A 37 -8.28 10.85 -1.37
CA ILE A 37 -8.22 11.72 -0.18
C ILE A 37 -7.48 10.98 0.93
N GLU A 38 -7.89 9.75 1.23
CA GLU A 38 -7.27 8.93 2.26
C GLU A 38 -5.80 8.61 1.95
N ILE A 39 -5.45 8.33 0.69
CA ILE A 39 -4.04 8.17 0.28
C ILE A 39 -3.24 9.42 0.62
N SER A 40 -3.77 10.60 0.27
CA SER A 40 -3.08 11.88 0.50
C SER A 40 -2.92 12.19 1.98
N THR A 41 -3.96 11.93 2.77
CA THR A 41 -3.92 12.04 4.23
C THR A 41 -2.85 11.12 4.82
N ILE A 42 -2.81 9.85 4.42
CA ILE A 42 -1.81 8.89 4.90
C ILE A 42 -0.39 9.36 4.58
N LEU A 43 -0.14 9.83 3.35
CA LEU A 43 1.20 10.29 2.94
C LEU A 43 1.68 11.51 3.74
N ILE A 44 0.77 12.38 4.16
CA ILE A 44 1.08 13.56 4.96
C ILE A 44 1.24 13.16 6.44
N ASP A 45 0.30 12.40 6.99
CA ASP A 45 0.29 11.98 8.39
C ASP A 45 1.45 11.04 8.72
N SER A 46 1.92 10.24 7.75
CA SER A 46 3.11 9.39 7.90
C SER A 46 4.43 10.17 7.88
N GLY A 47 4.39 11.48 7.61
CA GLY A 47 5.57 12.31 7.41
C GLY A 47 6.35 11.97 6.13
N TRP A 48 5.76 11.20 5.20
CA TRP A 48 6.43 10.92 3.92
C TRP A 48 6.37 12.13 3.00
N VAL A 49 5.33 12.95 3.09
CA VAL A 49 5.14 14.22 2.36
C VAL A 49 5.23 15.39 3.34
N ASP A 50 5.67 16.56 2.86
CA ASP A 50 5.74 17.77 3.69
C ASP A 50 4.39 18.03 4.40
N PRO A 51 4.35 18.15 5.74
CA PRO A 51 3.12 18.41 6.49
C PRO A 51 2.40 19.72 6.13
N LYS A 52 3.08 20.64 5.43
CA LYS A 52 2.46 21.87 4.89
C LYS A 52 1.69 21.64 3.59
N THR A 53 1.82 20.46 2.99
CA THR A 53 1.12 20.11 1.77
C THR A 53 -0.39 20.13 1.98
N ARG A 54 -1.12 20.78 1.07
CA ARG A 54 -2.57 20.75 1.10
C ARG A 54 -3.06 19.38 0.63
N VAL A 55 -3.79 18.67 1.48
CA VAL A 55 -4.36 17.34 1.18
C VAL A 55 -5.09 17.32 -0.16
N THR A 56 -5.88 18.35 -0.47
CA THR A 56 -6.65 18.45 -1.72
C THR A 56 -5.80 18.66 -2.96
N GLU A 57 -4.61 19.26 -2.83
CA GLU A 57 -3.69 19.46 -3.94
C GLU A 57 -2.92 18.18 -4.28
N LEU A 58 -2.47 17.48 -3.23
CA LEU A 58 -1.88 16.16 -3.35
C LEU A 58 -2.89 15.16 -3.93
N GLU A 59 -4.12 15.18 -3.43
CA GLU A 59 -5.20 14.29 -3.88
C GLU A 59 -5.50 14.43 -5.35
N ARG A 60 -5.64 15.67 -5.85
CA ARG A 60 -5.85 15.92 -7.28
C ARG A 60 -4.68 15.39 -8.10
N THR A 61 -3.45 15.62 -7.64
CA THR A 61 -2.26 15.17 -8.35
C THR A 61 -2.20 13.65 -8.43
N ILE A 62 -2.41 12.95 -7.31
CA ILE A 62 -2.43 11.49 -7.25
C ILE A 62 -3.59 10.93 -8.09
N ARG A 63 -4.79 11.52 -7.98
CA ARG A 63 -5.96 11.11 -8.77
C ARG A 63 -5.67 11.19 -10.26
N SER A 64 -5.19 12.33 -10.75
CA SER A 64 -4.91 12.53 -12.17
C SER A 64 -3.84 11.56 -12.69
N ALA A 65 -2.86 11.20 -11.87
CA ALA A 65 -1.84 10.22 -12.25
C ALA A 65 -2.38 8.78 -12.31
N CYS A 66 -3.33 8.45 -11.44
CA CYS A 66 -3.92 7.12 -11.37
C CYS A 66 -5.07 6.91 -12.37
N GLU A 67 -5.70 7.97 -12.85
CA GLU A 67 -6.87 7.91 -13.74
C GLU A 67 -6.62 7.11 -15.03
N PRO A 68 -5.50 7.30 -15.77
CA PRO A 68 -5.20 6.49 -16.97
C PRO A 68 -5.01 5.00 -16.69
N ILE A 69 -4.55 4.67 -15.48
CA ILE A 69 -4.33 3.29 -15.05
C ILE A 69 -5.68 2.61 -14.80
N PHE A 70 -6.61 3.33 -14.19
CA PHE A 70 -7.95 2.85 -13.86
C PHE A 70 -8.93 2.80 -15.04
N GLU A 71 -8.55 3.35 -16.21
CA GLU A 71 -9.26 3.16 -17.49
C GLU A 71 -9.07 1.75 -18.05
N GLN A 72 -8.07 1.01 -17.57
CA GLN A 72 -7.84 -0.38 -17.95
C GLN A 72 -8.68 -1.34 -17.10
N PRO A 73 -9.07 -2.51 -17.64
CA PRO A 73 -9.64 -3.59 -16.83
C PRO A 73 -8.73 -3.90 -15.63
N LEU A 74 -9.31 -4.09 -14.44
CA LEU A 74 -8.56 -4.31 -13.20
C LEU A 74 -7.52 -5.44 -13.34
N GLU A 75 -7.87 -6.51 -14.05
CA GLU A 75 -7.01 -7.65 -14.39
C GLU A 75 -5.74 -7.29 -15.19
N LYS A 76 -5.69 -6.12 -15.83
CA LYS A 76 -4.53 -5.61 -16.59
C LYS A 76 -3.68 -4.65 -15.77
N ILE A 77 -4.21 -4.10 -14.68
CA ILE A 77 -3.51 -3.11 -13.86
C ILE A 77 -2.38 -3.81 -13.12
N GLN A 78 -1.18 -3.27 -13.26
CA GLN A 78 -0.02 -3.76 -12.54
C GLN A 78 0.11 -3.04 -11.21
N PHE A 79 0.18 -3.81 -10.12
CA PHE A 79 0.20 -3.24 -8.78
C PHE A 79 1.47 -2.45 -8.51
N GLY A 80 2.62 -3.00 -8.91
CA GLY A 80 3.91 -2.32 -8.75
C GLY A 80 3.99 -1.02 -9.55
N GLU A 81 3.35 -0.97 -10.72
CA GLU A 81 3.29 0.20 -11.59
C GLU A 81 2.38 1.29 -10.99
N LEU A 82 1.20 0.91 -10.49
CA LEU A 82 0.29 1.84 -9.81
C LEU A 82 0.94 2.51 -8.60
N LEU A 83 1.65 1.76 -7.78
CA LEU A 83 2.41 2.32 -6.66
C LEU A 83 3.51 3.28 -7.12
N LEU A 84 4.21 2.95 -8.21
CA LEU A 84 5.22 3.83 -8.80
C LEU A 84 4.60 5.16 -9.24
N TYR A 85 3.44 5.15 -9.90
CA TYR A 85 2.76 6.39 -10.29
C TYR A 85 2.33 7.24 -9.10
N ILE A 86 1.80 6.63 -8.04
CA ILE A 86 1.40 7.35 -6.82
C ILE A 86 2.61 8.06 -6.21
N PHE A 87 3.70 7.33 -6.00
CA PHE A 87 4.90 7.89 -5.40
C PHE A 87 5.58 8.91 -6.29
N ASP A 88 5.67 8.66 -7.59
CA ASP A 88 6.22 9.63 -8.55
C ASP A 88 5.46 10.95 -8.51
N SER A 89 4.13 10.87 -8.50
CA SER A 89 3.25 12.03 -8.43
C SER A 89 3.37 12.79 -7.13
N ALA A 90 3.65 12.08 -6.02
CA ALA A 90 3.89 12.68 -4.72
C ALA A 90 5.29 13.32 -4.60
N ARG A 91 6.27 13.01 -5.46
CA ARG A 91 7.64 13.56 -5.38
C ARG A 91 7.70 15.08 -5.39
N ARG A 92 6.80 15.74 -6.12
CA ARG A 92 6.72 17.21 -6.17
C ARG A 92 6.27 17.86 -4.86
N PHE A 93 5.78 17.06 -3.90
CA PHE A 93 5.37 17.47 -2.56
C PHE A 93 6.41 17.07 -1.52
N ASP A 94 7.68 16.98 -1.93
CA ASP A 94 8.81 16.67 -1.04
C ASP A 94 8.68 15.28 -0.41
N LEU A 95 8.39 14.28 -1.26
CA LEU A 95 8.26 12.89 -0.84
C LEU A 95 9.61 12.33 -0.35
N HIS A 96 9.71 12.11 0.95
CA HIS A 96 10.82 11.45 1.63
C HIS A 96 10.51 9.98 1.89
N MET A 97 10.66 9.16 0.85
CA MET A 97 10.42 7.73 0.96
C MET A 97 11.60 7.01 1.64
N GLN A 98 11.31 6.18 2.64
CA GLN A 98 12.32 5.35 3.27
C GLN A 98 12.86 4.25 2.34
N PRO A 99 14.13 3.83 2.48
CA PRO A 99 14.71 2.75 1.67
C PRO A 99 13.95 1.41 1.75
N SER A 100 13.38 1.08 2.92
CA SER A 100 12.58 -0.13 3.15
C SER A 100 11.34 -0.19 2.25
N LEU A 101 10.66 0.94 2.05
CA LEU A 101 9.51 1.08 1.16
C LEU A 101 9.89 0.91 -0.31
N MET A 102 11.05 1.44 -0.72
CA MET A 102 11.58 1.21 -2.08
C MET A 102 11.89 -0.27 -2.33
N LEU A 103 12.40 -0.98 -1.32
CA LEU A 103 12.65 -2.41 -1.40
C LEU A 103 11.35 -3.22 -1.46
N LEU A 104 10.32 -2.83 -0.69
CA LEU A 104 8.99 -3.41 -0.78
C LEU A 104 8.41 -3.24 -2.19
N GLN A 105 8.49 -2.03 -2.76
CA GLN A 105 8.04 -1.75 -4.12
C GLN A 105 8.76 -2.64 -5.15
N LYS A 106 10.09 -2.72 -5.09
CA LYS A 106 10.88 -3.60 -5.98
C LYS A 106 10.50 -5.06 -5.83
N THR A 107 10.23 -5.50 -4.61
CA THR A 107 9.80 -6.87 -4.31
C THR A 107 8.45 -7.16 -4.92
N LEU A 108 7.48 -6.26 -4.78
CA LEU A 108 6.16 -6.38 -5.41
C LEU A 108 6.26 -6.44 -6.93
N ILE A 109 7.07 -5.59 -7.55
CA ILE A 109 7.31 -5.60 -9.01
C ILE A 109 7.92 -6.94 -9.44
N ASN A 110 8.92 -7.44 -8.72
CA ASN A 110 9.57 -8.72 -9.03
C ASN A 110 8.61 -9.91 -8.89
N ILE A 111 7.81 -9.94 -7.81
CA ILE A 111 6.82 -11.00 -7.58
C ILE A 111 5.75 -10.98 -8.68
N GLU A 112 5.27 -9.79 -9.03
CA GLU A 112 4.27 -9.64 -10.09
C GLU A 112 4.85 -10.09 -11.45
N GLY A 113 6.08 -9.68 -11.76
CA GLY A 113 6.78 -10.09 -12.99
C GLY A 113 6.98 -11.61 -13.07
N LEU A 114 7.45 -12.23 -11.99
CA LEU A 114 7.60 -13.70 -11.89
C LEU A 114 6.25 -14.41 -11.98
N GLY A 115 5.22 -13.90 -11.30
CA GLY A 115 3.87 -14.44 -11.34
C GLY A 115 3.29 -14.44 -12.74
N LYS A 116 3.48 -13.37 -13.52
CA LYS A 116 3.04 -13.28 -14.91
C LYS A 116 3.86 -14.15 -15.86
N GLN A 117 5.15 -14.33 -15.60
CA GLN A 117 5.99 -15.26 -16.38
C GLN A 117 5.51 -16.71 -16.21
N LEU A 118 5.15 -17.11 -14.99
CA LEU A 118 4.64 -18.45 -14.69
C LEU A 118 3.18 -18.65 -15.10
N TYR A 119 2.35 -17.61 -14.93
CA TYR A 119 0.93 -17.59 -15.22
C TYR A 119 0.56 -16.30 -15.98
N PRO A 120 0.61 -16.31 -17.33
CA PRO A 120 0.39 -15.09 -18.13
C PRO A 120 -0.99 -14.45 -17.99
N LYS A 121 -1.97 -15.19 -17.45
CA LYS A 121 -3.34 -14.72 -17.19
C LYS A 121 -3.58 -14.40 -15.70
N LEU A 122 -2.52 -14.27 -14.91
CA LEU A 122 -2.61 -13.97 -13.48
C LEU A 122 -3.20 -12.58 -13.27
N ASP A 123 -4.38 -12.52 -12.65
CA ASP A 123 -4.95 -11.30 -12.11
C ASP A 123 -4.51 -11.12 -10.65
N PHE A 124 -3.47 -10.30 -10.45
CA PHE A 124 -2.93 -10.02 -9.12
C PHE A 124 -3.97 -9.33 -8.23
N TRP A 125 -4.83 -8.47 -8.78
CA TRP A 125 -5.83 -7.73 -8.00
C TRP A 125 -6.91 -8.64 -7.44
N SER A 126 -7.38 -9.60 -8.23
CA SER A 126 -8.35 -10.59 -7.77
C SER A 126 -7.81 -11.43 -6.59
N ILE A 127 -6.50 -11.62 -6.51
CA ILE A 127 -5.84 -12.34 -5.42
C ILE A 127 -5.58 -11.43 -4.21
N ALA A 128 -5.08 -10.22 -4.44
CA ALA A 128 -4.68 -9.30 -3.37
C ALA A 128 -5.88 -8.69 -2.63
N LYS A 129 -6.99 -8.44 -3.32
CA LYS A 129 -8.19 -7.80 -2.76
C LYS A 129 -8.76 -8.53 -1.53
N PRO A 130 -9.08 -9.84 -1.56
CA PRO A 130 -9.63 -10.53 -0.38
C PRO A 130 -8.65 -10.51 0.80
N PHE A 131 -7.35 -10.68 0.54
CA PHE A 131 -6.32 -10.64 1.58
C PHE A 131 -6.24 -9.26 2.27
N LEU A 132 -6.27 -8.17 1.48
CA LEU A 132 -6.23 -6.82 2.02
C LEU A 132 -7.51 -6.49 2.81
N GLN A 133 -8.68 -6.95 2.34
CA GLN A 133 -9.95 -6.78 3.05
C GLN A 133 -9.95 -7.54 4.38
N GLU A 134 -9.48 -8.79 4.39
CA GLU A 134 -9.35 -9.60 5.60
C GLU A 134 -8.37 -8.95 6.59
N TRP A 135 -7.16 -8.60 6.14
CA TRP A 135 -6.15 -7.92 6.95
C TRP A 135 -6.68 -6.65 7.62
N THR A 136 -7.47 -5.86 6.88
CA THR A 136 -8.13 -4.67 7.42
C THR A 136 -9.13 -5.05 8.52
N SER A 137 -10.03 -6.00 8.27
CA SER A 137 -11.00 -6.46 9.27
C SER A 137 -10.34 -7.02 10.55
N ASP A 138 -9.18 -7.65 10.38
CA ASP A 138 -8.44 -8.30 11.45
C ASP A 138 -7.62 -7.32 12.30
N ARG A 139 -7.21 -6.19 11.72
CA ARG A 139 -6.50 -5.07 12.37
C ARG A 139 -7.46 -4.04 12.99
N TYR A 140 -8.61 -3.79 12.36
CA TYR A 140 -9.70 -2.94 12.90
C TYR A 140 -10.62 -3.68 13.88
N ASN A 141 -10.29 -4.93 14.25
CA ASN A 141 -11.00 -5.64 15.31
C ASN A 141 -10.87 -4.84 16.61
N PRO A 142 -11.96 -4.26 17.16
CA PRO A 142 -11.92 -3.42 18.35
C PRO A 142 -11.22 -4.10 19.54
N LYS A 143 -11.31 -5.43 19.60
CA LYS A 143 -10.66 -6.25 20.64
C LYS A 143 -9.14 -6.28 20.55
N LYS A 144 -8.55 -6.22 19.35
CA LYS A 144 -7.09 -6.14 19.19
C LYS A 144 -6.57 -4.73 19.46
N LEU A 145 -7.34 -3.70 19.07
CA LEU A 145 -7.03 -2.30 19.39
C LEU A 145 -7.07 -2.05 20.92
N GLU A 146 -8.07 -2.60 21.61
CA GLU A 146 -8.15 -2.61 23.08
C GLU A 146 -6.99 -3.38 23.73
N ALA A 147 -6.58 -4.51 23.15
CA ALA A 147 -5.46 -5.30 23.67
C ALA A 147 -4.11 -4.58 23.49
N TRP A 148 -3.88 -3.92 22.34
CA TRP A 148 -2.70 -3.10 22.09
C TRP A 148 -2.65 -1.88 23.00
N ALA A 149 -3.78 -1.16 23.15
CA ALA A 149 -3.89 -0.01 24.05
C ALA A 149 -3.65 -0.41 25.52
N ARG A 150 -4.18 -1.56 25.97
CA ARG A 150 -3.93 -2.08 27.33
C ARG A 150 -2.49 -2.50 27.56
N LYS A 151 -1.79 -2.99 26.53
CA LYS A 151 -0.40 -3.44 26.64
C LYS A 151 0.60 -2.27 26.65
N ASN A 152 0.27 -1.15 25.99
CA ASN A 152 1.08 0.07 26.02
C ASN A 152 0.75 0.99 27.22
N ALA A 153 -0.44 0.87 27.81
CA ALA A 153 -0.82 1.61 29.01
C ALA A 153 -0.25 1.03 30.32
N SER A 154 0.35 -0.17 30.29
CA SER A 154 0.94 -0.84 31.47
C SER A 154 2.47 -0.70 31.58
N CYS A 155 3.10 0.11 30.71
CA CYS A 155 4.51 0.49 30.79
C CYS A 155 4.72 2.00 31.03
N GLY A 156 3.68 2.72 31.49
CA GLY A 156 3.78 4.10 31.98
C GLY A 156 3.73 4.19 33.49
#